data_AF-A0A3D4TH91-F1
#
_entry.id   AF-A0A3D4TH91-F1
#
_cell.length_a   1.000
_cell.length_b   1.000
_cell.length_c   1.000
_cell.angle_alpha   90.00
_cell.angle_beta   90.00
_cell.angle_gamma   90.00
#
_symmetry.space_group_name_H-M   'P 1'
#
loop_
_entity.id
_entity.type
_entity.pdbx_description
1 polymer ?
#
loop_
_entity_poly.entity_id
_entity_poly.type
_entity_poly.pdbx_seq_one_letter_code
_entity_poly.pdbx_strand_id
1 'polypeptide(L)'
;MNFMPLAPWPLTKQTNGLIATDKASLAKLWNDIDEATEPGLSGSIGCYIFSIRAGKGSLPWYVGMAEKQSFRKECFTPHKINHYNNAIASRRGTPEITLIPKYTNGAKLVNPTGNTHRDIQQLEAMLIGNCLTRNRGLLNLRDTKLLREMIVPGLLNSPSGNPGSSVRSFKRLIGV
;
A
#
# COMPACT_ATOMS: atom_id res chain seq x y z
N MET A 1 -19.39 -2.95 1.25
CA MET A 1 -18.32 -1.93 1.44
C MET A 1 -17.43 -2.06 0.22
N ASN A 2 -17.22 -0.96 -0.49
CA ASN A 2 -16.61 -1.00 -1.81
C ASN A 2 -15.25 -0.32 -1.75
N PHE A 3 -14.23 -0.95 -2.32
CA PHE A 3 -12.88 -0.43 -2.41
C PHE A 3 -12.41 -0.58 -3.86
N MET A 4 -11.86 0.48 -4.45
CA MET A 4 -11.36 0.44 -5.81
C MET A 4 -9.87 0.80 -5.82
N PRO A 5 -8.96 -0.11 -6.18
CA PRO A 5 -7.56 0.23 -6.36
C PRO A 5 -7.39 1.10 -7.60
N LEU A 6 -6.68 2.21 -7.44
CA LEU A 6 -6.33 3.11 -8.55
C LEU A 6 -4.98 2.72 -9.17
N ALA A 7 -4.67 3.26 -10.33
CA ALA A 7 -3.35 3.10 -10.93
C ALA A 7 -2.26 3.71 -10.01
N PRO A 8 -1.05 3.12 -9.95
CA PRO A 8 0.05 3.69 -9.17
C PRO A 8 0.42 5.08 -9.69
N TRP A 9 0.53 6.04 -8.77
CA TRP A 9 0.93 7.41 -9.06
C TRP A 9 2.42 7.63 -8.77
N PRO A 10 3.21 8.14 -9.72
CA PRO A 10 4.64 8.38 -9.51
C PRO A 10 4.86 9.55 -8.53
N LEU A 11 5.81 9.37 -7.62
CA LEU A 11 6.23 10.39 -6.67
C LEU A 11 7.50 11.08 -7.17
N THR A 12 7.52 12.40 -7.10
CA THR A 12 8.68 13.20 -7.49
C THR A 12 9.82 12.98 -6.50
N LYS A 13 11.02 12.69 -7.04
CA LYS A 13 12.26 12.65 -6.25
C LYS A 13 12.95 14.00 -6.25
N GLN A 14 13.52 14.36 -5.11
CA GLN A 14 14.46 15.47 -4.97
C GLN A 14 15.85 15.06 -5.46
N THR A 15 16.75 16.03 -5.60
CA THR A 15 18.15 15.81 -6.02
C THR A 15 18.93 14.89 -5.07
N ASN A 16 18.55 14.84 -3.78
CA ASN A 16 19.10 13.93 -2.78
C ASN A 16 18.56 12.48 -2.89
N GLY A 17 17.69 12.19 -3.85
CA GLY A 17 17.09 10.87 -4.08
C GLY A 17 15.87 10.53 -3.22
N LEU A 18 15.51 11.38 -2.25
CA LEU A 18 14.32 11.24 -1.40
C LEU A 18 13.06 11.77 -2.11
N ILE A 19 11.88 11.40 -1.62
CA ILE A 19 10.63 11.97 -2.17
C ILE A 19 10.43 13.43 -1.75
N ALA A 20 9.94 14.25 -2.69
CA ALA A 20 9.59 15.64 -2.43
C ALA A 20 8.34 15.70 -1.53
N THR A 21 8.52 16.23 -0.32
CA THR A 21 7.48 16.28 0.72
C THR A 21 7.25 17.69 1.25
N ASP A 22 7.85 18.70 0.61
CA ASP A 22 7.54 20.09 0.90
C ASP A 22 6.08 20.43 0.54
N LYS A 23 5.57 21.50 1.15
CA LYS A 23 4.16 21.90 1.03
C LYS A 23 3.73 22.12 -0.43
N ALA A 24 4.59 22.69 -1.27
CA ALA A 24 4.26 22.99 -2.67
C ALA A 24 4.20 21.70 -3.50
N SER A 25 5.20 20.83 -3.36
CA SER A 25 5.23 19.52 -4.04
C SER A 25 4.03 18.65 -3.67
N LEU A 26 3.67 18.57 -2.38
CA LEU A 26 2.52 17.80 -1.94
C LEU A 26 1.20 18.44 -2.39
N ALA A 27 1.07 19.77 -2.37
CA ALA A 27 -0.12 20.44 -2.88
C ALA A 27 -0.33 20.14 -4.37
N LYS A 28 0.75 20.21 -5.16
CA LYS A 28 0.70 19.85 -6.58
C LYS A 28 0.32 18.39 -6.77
N LEU A 29 0.96 17.47 -6.06
CA LEU A 29 0.67 16.03 -6.14
C LEU A 29 -0.82 15.74 -5.92
N TRP A 30 -1.42 16.28 -4.86
CA TRP A 30 -2.82 16.03 -4.55
C TRP A 30 -3.78 16.67 -5.54
N ASN A 31 -3.46 17.86 -6.04
CA ASN A 31 -4.26 18.48 -7.11
C ASN A 31 -4.20 17.64 -8.39
N ASP A 32 -3.00 17.20 -8.81
CA ASP A 32 -2.85 16.37 -10.01
C ASP A 32 -3.62 15.04 -9.87
N ILE A 33 -3.58 14.41 -8.69
CA ILE A 33 -4.32 13.17 -8.40
C ILE A 33 -5.83 13.41 -8.50
N ASP A 34 -6.36 14.43 -7.82
CA ASP A 34 -7.79 14.72 -7.80
C ASP A 34 -8.31 15.09 -9.21
N GLU A 35 -7.52 15.82 -10.00
CA GLU A 35 -7.87 16.19 -11.38
C GLU A 35 -7.85 15.00 -12.33
N ALA A 36 -6.86 14.10 -12.20
CA ALA A 36 -6.69 12.99 -13.12
C ALA A 36 -7.55 11.76 -12.81
N THR A 37 -8.15 11.68 -11.63
CA THR A 37 -8.89 10.50 -11.17
C THR A 37 -10.35 10.82 -10.84
N GLU A 38 -10.62 11.31 -9.63
CA GLU A 38 -11.95 11.69 -9.16
C GLU A 38 -11.82 12.88 -8.18
N PRO A 39 -12.62 13.95 -8.36
CA PRO A 39 -12.60 15.09 -7.46
C PRO A 39 -12.84 14.69 -5.99
N GLY A 40 -11.96 15.16 -5.10
CA GLY A 40 -12.07 14.93 -3.66
C GLY A 40 -11.40 13.65 -3.15
N LEU A 41 -10.74 12.88 -4.02
CA LEU A 41 -10.01 11.66 -3.65
C LEU A 41 -8.98 11.91 -2.53
N SER A 42 -8.20 12.99 -2.61
CA SER A 42 -7.21 13.39 -1.61
C SER A 42 -7.83 13.65 -0.23
N GLY A 43 -9.12 14.01 -0.19
CA GLY A 43 -9.94 14.22 1.00
C GLY A 43 -10.57 12.96 1.58
N SER A 44 -10.53 11.84 0.86
CA SER A 44 -11.18 10.58 1.23
C SER A 44 -10.34 9.67 2.12
N ILE A 45 -10.93 8.55 2.55
CA ILE A 45 -10.32 7.49 3.38
C ILE A 45 -10.15 6.18 2.61
N GLY A 46 -9.26 5.31 3.10
CA GLY A 46 -9.02 3.98 2.55
C GLY A 46 -7.64 3.42 2.89
N CYS A 47 -7.13 2.54 2.04
CA CYS A 47 -5.76 2.01 2.15
C CYS A 47 -4.84 2.62 1.08
N TYR A 48 -3.54 2.58 1.32
CA TYR A 48 -2.53 2.99 0.34
C TYR A 48 -1.32 2.08 0.40
N ILE A 49 -0.62 1.95 -0.72
CA ILE A 49 0.60 1.15 -0.85
C ILE A 49 1.68 2.04 -1.46
N PHE A 50 2.79 2.18 -0.75
CA PHE A 50 4.00 2.71 -1.33
C PHE A 50 4.81 1.59 -1.98
N SER A 51 5.19 1.78 -3.25
CA SER A 51 5.95 0.82 -4.03
C SER A 51 7.11 1.49 -4.74
N ILE A 52 8.07 0.69 -5.23
CA ILE A 52 9.13 1.18 -6.12
C ILE A 52 9.01 0.40 -7.42
N ARG A 53 8.81 1.11 -8.53
CA ARG A 53 8.81 0.54 -9.88
C ARG A 53 10.23 0.48 -10.44
N ALA A 54 10.60 -0.71 -10.90
CA ALA A 54 11.84 -0.97 -11.61
C ALA A 54 11.65 -2.19 -12.51
N GLY A 55 12.37 -2.27 -13.65
CA GLY A 55 12.48 -3.45 -14.53
C GLY A 55 11.22 -4.31 -14.70
N LYS A 56 10.97 -5.22 -13.74
CA LYS A 56 9.91 -6.22 -13.70
C LYS A 56 8.56 -5.75 -13.11
N GLY A 57 8.41 -4.47 -12.77
CA GLY A 57 7.17 -3.88 -12.27
C GLY A 57 7.31 -3.18 -10.91
N SER A 58 6.20 -3.01 -10.21
CA SER A 58 6.14 -2.30 -8.91
C SER A 58 6.25 -3.29 -7.75
N LEU A 59 7.26 -3.09 -6.89
CA LEU A 59 7.48 -3.88 -5.68
C LEU A 59 6.98 -3.08 -4.46
N PRO A 60 6.05 -3.63 -3.63
CA PRO A 60 5.51 -2.92 -2.47
C PRO A 60 6.53 -2.85 -1.33
N TRP A 61 6.64 -1.69 -0.67
CA TRP A 61 7.57 -1.46 0.44
C TRP A 61 6.86 -1.08 1.74
N TYR A 62 5.68 -0.50 1.64
CA TYR A 62 4.87 -0.13 2.80
C TYR A 62 3.39 -0.13 2.46
N VAL A 63 2.57 -0.67 3.34
CA VAL A 63 1.11 -0.58 3.28
C VAL A 63 0.65 0.28 4.45
N GLY A 64 -0.31 1.17 4.22
CA GLY A 64 -0.93 1.92 5.30
C GLY A 64 -2.42 2.12 5.06
N MET A 65 -3.07 2.65 6.08
CA MET A 65 -4.45 3.10 6.02
C MET A 65 -4.59 4.56 6.43
N ALA A 66 -5.55 5.24 5.80
CA ALA A 66 -6.06 6.55 6.17
C ALA A 66 -7.52 6.35 6.60
N GLU A 67 -7.79 6.23 7.89
CA GLU A 67 -9.16 5.97 8.41
C GLU A 67 -9.73 7.16 9.18
N LYS A 68 -8.93 7.75 10.09
CA LYS A 68 -9.38 8.87 10.95
C LYS A 68 -9.20 10.23 10.29
N GLN A 69 -8.32 10.27 9.30
CA GLN A 69 -7.98 11.45 8.53
C GLN A 69 -7.78 11.06 7.07
N SER A 70 -7.82 12.06 6.17
CA SER A 70 -7.78 11.82 4.74
C SER A 70 -6.42 11.33 4.26
N PHE A 71 -6.37 10.76 3.05
CA PHE A 71 -5.12 10.41 2.38
C PHE A 71 -4.10 11.56 2.39
N ARG A 72 -4.55 12.78 2.05
CA ARG A 72 -3.71 13.98 2.05
C ARG A 72 -3.01 14.26 3.37
N LYS A 73 -3.65 13.95 4.50
CA LYS A 73 -3.09 14.17 5.84
C LYS A 73 -2.28 12.98 6.33
N GLU A 74 -2.65 11.76 5.97
CA GLU A 74 -2.06 10.52 6.51
C GLU A 74 -0.81 10.05 5.76
N CYS A 75 -0.87 9.96 4.42
CA CYS A 75 0.12 9.22 3.63
C CYS A 75 1.55 9.75 3.79
N PHE A 76 1.68 11.06 4.00
CA PHE A 76 2.95 11.77 4.10
C PHE A 76 3.20 12.31 5.51
N THR A 77 2.69 11.66 6.55
CA THR A 77 3.12 11.98 7.93
C THR A 77 4.60 11.62 8.13
N PRO A 78 5.35 12.34 9.00
CA PRO A 78 6.80 12.18 9.12
C PRO A 78 7.28 10.74 9.32
N HIS A 79 6.60 9.97 10.19
CA HIS A 79 6.96 8.58 10.45
C HIS A 79 6.82 7.69 9.20
N LYS A 80 5.82 7.92 8.34
CA LYS A 80 5.59 7.13 7.10
C LYS A 80 6.62 7.48 6.04
N ILE A 81 6.90 8.77 5.88
CA ILE A 81 7.93 9.28 4.98
C ILE A 81 9.29 8.69 5.36
N ASN A 82 9.64 8.68 6.64
CA ASN A 82 10.93 8.16 7.09
C ASN A 82 11.12 6.69 6.72
N HIS A 83 10.11 5.84 6.95
CA HIS A 83 10.15 4.43 6.50
C HIS A 83 10.35 4.33 4.99
N TYR A 84 9.59 5.11 4.23
CA TYR A 84 9.64 5.00 2.78
C TYR A 84 10.93 5.58 2.18
N ASN A 85 11.45 6.69 2.71
CA ASN A 85 12.75 7.25 2.34
C ASN A 85 13.89 6.28 2.65
N ASN A 86 13.85 5.58 3.79
CA ASN A 86 14.82 4.52 4.09
C ASN A 86 14.74 3.36 3.07
N ALA A 87 13.53 3.04 2.57
CA ALA A 87 13.37 2.08 1.49
C ALA A 87 13.98 2.58 0.18
N ILE A 88 13.76 3.84 -0.17
CA ILE A 88 14.18 4.42 -1.46
C ILE A 88 15.69 4.69 -1.51
N ALA A 89 16.29 5.18 -0.43
CA ALA A 89 17.67 5.68 -0.43
C ALA A 89 18.70 4.64 -0.90
N SER A 90 18.43 3.35 -0.65
CA SER A 90 19.30 2.24 -1.04
C SER A 90 18.89 1.57 -2.36
N ARG A 91 17.91 2.11 -3.10
CA ARG A 91 17.25 1.42 -4.22
C ARG A 91 17.06 2.31 -5.45
N ARG A 92 17.35 1.75 -6.62
CA ARG A 92 17.05 2.38 -7.92
C ARG A 92 15.58 2.12 -8.29
N GLY A 93 14.97 3.08 -8.98
CA GLY A 93 13.58 2.97 -9.46
C GLY A 93 12.74 4.22 -9.19
N THR A 94 11.51 4.18 -9.69
CA THR A 94 10.52 5.26 -9.51
C THR A 94 9.67 4.97 -8.29
N PRO A 95 9.66 5.84 -7.27
CA PRO A 95 8.77 5.69 -6.14
C PRO A 95 7.33 5.98 -6.58
N GLU A 96 6.37 5.20 -6.09
CA GLU A 96 4.97 5.28 -6.46
C GLU A 96 4.08 5.10 -5.23
N ILE A 97 2.88 5.70 -5.29
CA ILE A 97 1.80 5.46 -4.33
C ILE A 97 0.57 4.91 -5.08
N THR A 98 0.01 3.82 -4.59
CA THR A 98 -1.28 3.29 -5.04
C THR A 98 -2.33 3.58 -3.96
N LEU A 99 -3.41 4.25 -4.33
CA LEU A 99 -4.54 4.54 -3.43
C LEU A 99 -5.65 3.53 -3.65
N ILE A 100 -6.29 3.11 -2.56
CA ILE A 100 -7.41 2.18 -2.53
C ILE A 100 -8.54 2.85 -1.72
N PRO A 101 -9.19 3.89 -2.28
CA PRO A 101 -10.28 4.61 -1.64
C PRO A 101 -11.48 3.71 -1.30
N LYS A 102 -12.15 4.08 -0.21
CA LYS A 102 -13.42 3.51 0.22
C LYS A 102 -14.59 4.27 -0.40
N TYR A 103 -15.55 3.51 -0.91
CA TYR A 103 -16.79 4.01 -1.48
C TYR A 103 -18.01 3.54 -0.68
N THR A 104 -19.01 4.40 -0.63
CA THR A 104 -20.38 4.03 -0.25
C THR A 104 -21.00 3.08 -1.27
N ASN A 105 -22.13 2.46 -0.93
CA ASN A 105 -22.88 1.64 -1.89
C ASN A 105 -23.38 2.46 -3.10
N GLY A 106 -23.57 3.77 -2.93
CA GLY A 106 -23.94 4.70 -4.01
C GLY A 106 -22.73 5.25 -4.80
N ALA A 107 -21.59 4.55 -4.78
CA ALA A 107 -20.37 4.90 -5.52
C ALA A 107 -19.79 6.30 -5.21
N LYS A 108 -20.06 6.84 -4.01
CA LYS A 108 -19.43 8.09 -3.54
C LYS A 108 -18.25 7.80 -2.63
N LEU A 109 -17.17 8.58 -2.78
CA LEU A 109 -16.03 8.59 -1.86
C LEU A 109 -16.47 8.82 -0.41
N VAL A 110 -15.86 8.08 0.51
CA VAL A 110 -16.07 8.26 1.95
C VAL A 110 -15.02 9.22 2.51
N ASN A 111 -15.48 10.23 3.25
CA ASN A 111 -14.62 11.20 3.93
C ASN A 111 -14.37 10.80 5.40
N PRO A 112 -13.28 11.27 6.01
CA PRO A 112 -12.97 10.94 7.40
C PRO A 112 -14.00 11.55 8.35
N THR A 113 -14.46 10.75 9.32
CA THR A 113 -15.33 11.23 10.41
C THR A 113 -14.60 11.28 11.76
N GLY A 114 -13.29 11.00 11.77
CA GLY A 114 -12.50 10.82 13.00
C GLY A 114 -12.65 9.44 13.67
N ASN A 115 -13.59 8.61 13.20
CA ASN A 115 -13.85 7.27 13.74
C ASN A 115 -12.95 6.21 13.10
N THR A 116 -12.89 5.04 13.74
CA THR A 116 -12.23 3.86 13.18
C THR A 116 -13.12 3.16 12.17
N HIS A 117 -12.50 2.51 11.19
CA HIS A 117 -13.19 1.79 10.13
C HIS A 117 -12.65 0.36 10.08
N ARG A 118 -13.35 -0.57 10.75
CA ARG A 118 -12.92 -1.99 10.86
C ARG A 118 -12.65 -2.65 9.51
N ASP A 119 -13.37 -2.26 8.49
CA ASP A 119 -13.20 -2.75 7.13
C ASP A 119 -11.92 -2.27 6.47
N ILE A 120 -11.53 -1.02 6.70
CA ILE A 120 -10.22 -0.49 6.29
C ILE A 120 -9.10 -1.23 7.01
N GLN A 121 -9.24 -1.47 8.32
CA GLN A 121 -8.25 -2.20 9.12
C GLN A 121 -8.07 -3.65 8.66
N GLN A 122 -9.18 -4.34 8.36
CA GLN A 122 -9.14 -5.71 7.82
C GLN A 122 -8.49 -5.73 6.43
N LEU A 123 -8.84 -4.79 5.55
CA LEU A 123 -8.23 -4.69 4.23
C LEU A 123 -6.73 -4.41 4.34
N GLU A 124 -6.30 -3.51 5.22
CA GLU A 124 -4.88 -3.22 5.46
C GLU A 124 -4.13 -4.50 5.87
N ALA A 125 -4.65 -5.26 6.84
CA ALA A 125 -4.03 -6.50 7.29
C ALA A 125 -3.91 -7.54 6.16
N MET A 126 -4.94 -7.68 5.33
CA MET A 126 -4.91 -8.55 4.15
C MET A 126 -3.88 -8.08 3.12
N LEU A 127 -3.81 -6.77 2.85
CA LEU A 127 -2.84 -6.19 1.92
C LEU A 127 -1.41 -6.35 2.41
N ILE A 128 -1.15 -6.19 3.72
CA ILE A 128 0.15 -6.45 4.33
C ILE A 128 0.59 -7.89 4.08
N GLY A 129 -0.29 -8.87 4.34
CA GLY A 129 0.00 -10.29 4.08
C GLY A 129 0.35 -10.55 2.61
N ASN A 130 -0.46 -10.04 1.68
CA ASN A 130 -0.21 -10.17 0.25
C ASN A 130 1.06 -9.44 -0.22
N CYS A 131 1.37 -8.28 0.36
CA CYS A 131 2.59 -7.55 0.02
C CYS A 131 3.84 -8.24 0.57
N LEU A 132 3.76 -8.90 1.74
CA LEU A 132 4.85 -9.69 2.30
C LEU A 132 5.22 -10.90 1.43
N THR A 133 4.23 -11.56 0.81
CA THR A 133 4.52 -12.68 -0.10
C THR A 133 5.28 -12.23 -1.35
N ARG A 134 5.05 -11.01 -1.83
CA ARG A 134 5.85 -10.40 -2.91
C ARG A 134 7.18 -9.80 -2.45
N ASN A 135 7.22 -9.17 -1.28
CA ASN A 135 8.40 -8.51 -0.74
C ASN A 135 8.58 -8.81 0.76
N ARG A 136 9.48 -9.75 1.07
CA ARG A 136 9.86 -10.06 2.46
C ARG A 136 10.48 -8.87 3.21
N GLY A 137 10.98 -7.88 2.48
CA GLY A 137 11.53 -6.63 3.01
C GLY A 137 10.51 -5.53 3.28
N LEU A 138 9.20 -5.82 3.27
CA LEU A 138 8.16 -4.85 3.62
C LEU A 138 8.47 -4.16 4.95
N LEU A 139 8.26 -2.86 5.06
CA LEU A 139 8.66 -2.05 6.23
C LEU A 139 7.55 -1.88 7.28
N ASN A 140 6.40 -2.52 7.09
CA ASN A 140 5.34 -2.56 8.08
C ASN A 140 5.86 -3.17 9.40
N LEU A 141 5.88 -2.35 10.45
CA LEU A 141 6.33 -2.74 11.79
C LEU A 141 5.26 -3.52 12.58
N ARG A 142 3.98 -3.16 12.41
CA ARG A 142 2.86 -3.77 13.13
C ARG A 142 2.30 -4.97 12.39
N ASP A 143 1.84 -5.96 13.15
CA ASP A 143 1.08 -7.13 12.68
C ASP A 143 1.80 -8.01 11.64
N THR A 144 3.11 -7.83 11.45
CA THR A 144 3.89 -8.63 10.50
C THR A 144 4.59 -9.82 11.13
N LYS A 145 4.76 -9.90 12.46
CA LYS A 145 5.51 -11.01 13.09
C LYS A 145 4.90 -12.37 12.74
N LEU A 146 3.60 -12.54 13.01
CA LEU A 146 2.87 -13.75 12.65
C LEU A 146 2.96 -14.04 11.15
N LEU A 147 2.74 -13.02 10.31
CA LEU A 147 2.77 -13.15 8.86
C LEU A 147 4.16 -13.44 8.28
N ARG A 148 5.25 -13.12 9.01
CA ARG A 148 6.64 -13.39 8.61
C ARG A 148 7.12 -14.75 9.10
N GLU A 149 6.69 -15.15 10.29
CA GLU A 149 7.16 -16.37 10.96
C GLU A 149 6.32 -17.59 10.59
N MET A 150 5.03 -17.42 10.32
CA MET A 150 4.15 -18.51 9.95
C MET A 150 4.50 -19.04 8.56
N ILE A 151 4.78 -20.34 8.48
CA ILE A 151 5.04 -21.05 7.24
C ILE A 151 3.84 -21.96 6.96
N VAL A 152 3.10 -21.64 5.91
CA VAL A 152 2.03 -22.48 5.35
C VAL A 152 2.37 -22.72 3.89
N PRO A 153 3.04 -23.84 3.54
CA PRO A 153 3.41 -24.13 2.16
C PRO A 153 2.18 -24.08 1.24
N GLY A 154 2.27 -23.30 0.16
CA GLY A 154 1.17 -23.01 -0.75
C GLY A 154 0.40 -21.72 -0.46
N LEU A 155 0.61 -21.07 0.70
CA LEU A 155 -0.10 -19.84 1.09
C LEU A 155 0.84 -18.76 1.67
N LEU A 156 1.55 -19.06 2.77
CA LEU A 156 2.42 -18.09 3.47
C LEU A 156 3.85 -18.62 3.58
N ASN A 157 4.83 -17.76 3.29
CA ASN A 157 6.28 -18.01 3.43
C ASN A 157 6.72 -19.40 2.95
N SER A 158 6.19 -19.85 1.82
CA SER A 158 6.50 -21.18 1.29
C SER A 158 8.00 -21.34 1.06
N PRO A 159 8.61 -22.44 1.53
CA PRO A 159 10.00 -22.75 1.21
C PRO A 159 10.21 -22.87 -0.30
N SER A 160 11.40 -22.51 -0.77
CA SER A 160 11.80 -22.70 -2.17
C SER A 160 11.91 -24.20 -2.50
N GLY A 161 11.50 -24.58 -3.71
CA GLY A 161 11.62 -25.95 -4.21
C GLY A 161 10.33 -26.44 -4.86
N ASN A 162 10.32 -27.71 -5.28
CA ASN A 162 9.14 -28.34 -5.84
C ASN A 162 8.15 -28.71 -4.72
N PRO A 163 6.93 -28.13 -4.69
CA PRO A 163 5.96 -28.45 -3.66
C PRO A 163 5.51 -29.91 -3.75
N GLY A 164 5.15 -30.52 -2.62
CA GLY A 164 4.53 -31.85 -2.59
C GLY A 164 3.13 -31.86 -3.20
N SER A 165 2.55 -33.06 -3.38
CA SER A 165 1.18 -33.21 -3.90
C SER A 165 0.13 -32.54 -3.01
N SER A 166 0.26 -32.66 -1.68
CA SER A 166 -0.64 -32.02 -0.70
C SER A 166 -0.66 -30.50 -0.84
N VAL A 167 0.51 -29.88 -1.00
CA VAL A 167 0.64 -28.43 -1.20
C VAL A 167 -0.01 -27.99 -2.51
N ARG A 168 0.19 -28.73 -3.61
CA ARG A 168 -0.47 -28.42 -4.88
C ARG A 168 -2.00 -28.56 -4.80
N SER A 169 -2.51 -29.59 -4.15
CA SER A 169 -3.94 -29.78 -3.92
C SER A 169 -4.53 -28.65 -3.07
N PHE A 170 -3.81 -28.23 -2.02
CA PHE A 170 -4.19 -27.10 -1.20
C PHE A 170 -4.25 -25.80 -2.01
N LYS A 171 -3.20 -25.46 -2.77
CA LYS A 171 -3.18 -24.28 -3.66
C LYS A 171 -4.39 -24.22 -4.59
N ARG A 172 -4.76 -25.36 -5.19
CA ARG A 172 -5.95 -25.48 -6.03
C ARG A 172 -7.25 -25.25 -5.26
N LEU A 173 -7.36 -25.77 -4.04
CA LEU A 173 -8.53 -25.57 -3.18
C LEU A 173 -8.76 -24.10 -2.83
N ILE A 174 -7.68 -23.36 -2.54
CA ILE A 174 -7.75 -21.95 -2.12
C ILE A 174 -7.56 -20.93 -3.26
N GLY A 175 -7.35 -21.39 -4.49
CA GLY A 175 -7.33 -20.54 -5.69
C GLY A 175 -6.06 -19.71 -5.91
N VAL A 176 -4.87 -20.19 -5.49
CA VAL A 176 -3.56 -19.50 -5.65
C VAL A 176 -2.49 -20.31 -6.36
#